data_AF-A0A2T3J5R9-F1
#
_entry.id   AF-A0A2T3J5R9-F1
#
_cell.length_a   1.000
_cell.length_b   1.000
_cell.length_c   1.000
_cell.angle_alpha   90.00
_cell.angle_beta   90.00
_cell.angle_gamma   90.00
#
_symmetry.space_group_name_H-M   'P 1'
#
loop_
_entity.id
_entity.type
_entity.pdbx_description
1 polymer ?
#
loop_
_entity_poly.entity_id
_entity_poly.type
_entity_poly.pdbx_seq_one_letter_code
_entity_poly.pdbx_strand_id
1 'polypeptide(L)'
;MSALLDYKIKEFEALCAMISYDDLVIWADDKIRFSDDPDEILFELSLAKTLHEQLSILSSLGEQDENEAFKQVAYQIFISYKQDEIQFFDVVNKLHAMNINSTALDSSYRDFCIWISDEAWLISDGVKDLKPAEEELIRFFFGVKT
;
A
#
# COMPACT_ATOMS: atom_id res chain seq x y z
N MET A 1 6.78 10.49 -12.34
CA MET A 1 7.15 9.45 -11.36
C MET A 1 8.40 8.78 -11.90
N SER A 2 9.48 8.64 -11.12
CA SER A 2 10.67 7.92 -11.61
C SER A 2 10.33 6.44 -11.73
N ALA A 3 10.86 5.73 -12.72
CA ALA A 3 10.67 4.28 -12.87
C ALA A 3 11.05 3.53 -11.58
N LEU A 4 12.07 4.03 -10.86
CA LEU A 4 12.49 3.51 -9.56
C LEU A 4 11.37 3.54 -8.50
N LEU A 5 10.57 4.61 -8.44
CA LEU A 5 9.50 4.71 -7.44
C LEU A 5 8.34 3.75 -7.74
N ASP A 6 8.02 3.51 -9.02
CA ASP A 6 7.00 2.54 -9.42
C ASP A 6 7.37 1.13 -8.95
N TYR A 7 8.63 0.72 -9.12
CA TYR A 7 9.12 -0.57 -8.60
C TYR A 7 8.99 -0.66 -7.09
N LYS A 8 9.30 0.41 -6.36
CA LYS A 8 9.20 0.45 -4.90
C LYS A 8 7.76 0.41 -4.39
N ILE A 9 6.82 1.04 -5.10
CA ILE A 9 5.39 0.91 -4.80
C ILE A 9 4.94 -0.54 -4.97
N LYS A 10 5.32 -1.19 -6.08
CA LYS A 10 4.94 -2.59 -6.32
C LYS A 10 5.57 -3.58 -5.36
N GLU A 11 6.83 -3.35 -4.98
CA GLU A 11 7.51 -4.11 -3.93
C GLU A 11 6.73 -4.00 -2.62
N PHE A 12 6.34 -2.79 -2.24
CA PHE A 12 5.60 -2.54 -0.99
C PHE A 12 4.19 -3.15 -1.01
N GLU A 13 3.44 -3.00 -2.11
CA GLU A 13 2.14 -3.66 -2.29
C GLU A 13 2.26 -5.19 -2.17
N ALA A 14 3.30 -5.77 -2.77
CA ALA A 14 3.54 -7.22 -2.75
C ALA A 14 3.88 -7.71 -1.34
N LEU A 15 4.75 -6.99 -0.60
CA LEU A 15 5.06 -7.27 0.80
C LEU A 15 3.81 -7.24 1.69
N CYS A 16 2.89 -6.32 1.39
CA CYS A 16 1.65 -6.13 2.14
C CYS A 16 0.50 -7.03 1.66
N ALA A 17 0.76 -7.96 0.72
CA ALA A 17 -0.23 -8.83 0.09
C ALA A 17 -1.42 -8.06 -0.54
N MET A 18 -1.16 -6.86 -1.07
CA MET A 18 -2.15 -6.00 -1.72
C MET A 18 -2.23 -6.24 -3.23
N ILE A 19 -1.18 -6.82 -3.80
CA ILE A 19 -1.12 -7.30 -5.17
C ILE A 19 -0.81 -8.78 -5.13
N SER A 20 -1.48 -9.56 -5.97
CA SER A 20 -1.18 -10.98 -6.10
C SER A 20 0.10 -11.19 -6.93
N TYR A 21 0.68 -12.38 -6.81
CA TYR A 21 1.79 -12.80 -7.69
C TYR A 21 1.42 -12.65 -9.18
N ASP A 22 0.23 -13.08 -9.56
CA ASP A 22 -0.26 -13.03 -10.95
C ASP A 22 -0.44 -11.58 -11.42
N ASP A 23 -1.01 -10.72 -10.57
CA ASP A 23 -1.20 -9.30 -10.88
C ASP A 23 0.13 -8.56 -11.04
N LEU A 24 1.17 -8.96 -10.29
CA LEU A 24 2.51 -8.38 -10.42
C LEU A 24 3.17 -8.79 -11.75
N VAL A 25 2.95 -10.03 -12.22
CA VAL A 25 3.36 -10.46 -13.57
C VAL A 25 2.62 -9.65 -14.63
N ILE A 26 1.29 -9.54 -14.52
CA ILE A 26 0.47 -8.76 -15.47
C ILE A 26 0.94 -7.31 -15.53
N TRP A 27 1.23 -6.71 -14.38
CA TRP A 27 1.76 -5.35 -14.32
C TRP A 27 3.11 -5.21 -15.05
N ALA A 28 4.01 -6.18 -14.88
CA ALA A 28 5.31 -6.18 -15.57
C ALA A 28 5.13 -6.33 -17.09
N ASP A 29 4.27 -7.26 -17.53
CA ASP A 29 3.93 -7.48 -18.94
C ASP A 29 3.33 -6.23 -19.60
N ASP A 30 2.42 -5.54 -18.91
CA ASP A 30 1.85 -4.29 -19.41
C ASP A 30 2.91 -3.20 -19.55
N LYS A 31 3.81 -3.05 -18.56
CA LYS A 31 4.92 -2.09 -18.63
C LYS A 31 5.86 -2.38 -19.81
N ILE A 32 6.16 -3.65 -20.08
CA ILE A 32 6.95 -4.07 -21.25
C ILE A 32 6.22 -3.70 -22.53
N ARG A 33 4.94 -4.05 -22.63
CA ARG A 33 4.14 -3.88 -23.86
C ARG A 33 3.99 -2.42 -24.27
N PHE A 34 3.91 -1.51 -23.30
CA PHE A 34 3.67 -0.08 -23.53
C PHE A 34 4.94 0.77 -23.46
N SER A 35 6.13 0.16 -23.37
CA SER A 35 7.41 0.87 -23.40
C SER A 35 8.19 0.59 -24.68
N ASP A 36 8.75 1.64 -25.29
CA ASP A 36 9.65 1.50 -26.43
C ASP A 36 11.05 0.97 -26.01
N ASP A 37 11.42 1.15 -24.74
CA ASP A 37 12.68 0.71 -24.14
C ASP A 37 12.43 0.25 -22.69
N PRO A 38 11.90 -0.97 -22.48
CA PRO A 38 11.58 -1.48 -21.15
C PRO A 38 12.82 -1.90 -20.36
N ASP A 39 12.83 -1.62 -19.05
CA ASP A 39 13.89 -2.03 -18.14
C ASP A 39 14.01 -3.57 -18.07
N GLU A 40 15.24 -4.08 -18.01
CA GLU A 40 15.53 -5.53 -17.96
C GLU A 40 14.83 -6.24 -16.79
N ILE A 41 14.72 -5.54 -15.65
CA ILE A 41 14.06 -6.04 -14.44
C ILE A 41 12.59 -6.45 -14.67
N LEU A 42 11.89 -5.79 -15.60
CA LEU A 42 10.50 -6.12 -15.92
C LEU A 42 10.40 -7.51 -16.57
N PHE A 43 11.37 -7.88 -17.42
CA PHE A 43 11.40 -9.21 -18.02
C PHE A 43 11.66 -10.28 -16.98
N GLU A 44 12.55 -10.02 -16.02
CA GLU A 44 12.77 -10.94 -14.89
C GLU A 44 11.49 -11.13 -14.07
N LEU A 45 10.76 -10.05 -13.80
CA LEU A 45 9.48 -10.11 -13.08
C LEU A 45 8.40 -10.89 -13.83
N SER A 46 8.32 -10.72 -15.15
CA SER A 46 7.35 -11.45 -15.98
C SER A 46 7.60 -12.97 -16.01
N LEU A 47 8.85 -13.39 -15.81
CA LEU A 47 9.27 -14.79 -15.84
C LEU A 47 9.32 -15.45 -14.45
N ALA A 48 9.24 -14.66 -13.39
CA ALA A 48 9.23 -15.15 -12.02
C ALA A 48 8.00 -16.06 -11.79
N LYS A 49 8.17 -17.13 -10.99
CA LYS A 49 7.14 -18.15 -10.75
C LYS A 49 6.55 -18.10 -9.35
N THR A 50 7.16 -17.31 -8.46
CA THR A 50 6.74 -17.19 -7.08
C THR A 50 6.84 -15.74 -6.60
N LEU A 51 6.02 -15.39 -5.61
CA LEU A 51 6.11 -14.10 -4.92
C LEU A 51 7.49 -13.87 -4.30
N HIS A 52 8.13 -14.92 -3.79
CA HIS A 52 9.47 -14.83 -3.21
C HIS A 52 10.53 -14.41 -4.25
N GLU A 53 10.49 -15.00 -5.45
CA GLU A 53 11.37 -14.61 -6.56
C GLU A 53 11.13 -13.16 -6.97
N GLN A 54 9.86 -12.74 -7.10
CA GLN A 54 9.51 -11.36 -7.45
C GLN A 54 10.02 -10.34 -6.43
N LEU A 55 9.85 -10.62 -5.15
CA LEU A 55 10.38 -9.77 -4.07
C LEU A 55 11.91 -9.73 -4.09
N SER A 56 12.59 -10.84 -4.41
CA SER A 56 14.05 -10.85 -4.57
C SER A 56 14.52 -10.01 -5.74
N ILE A 57 13.76 -9.95 -6.84
CA ILE A 57 14.08 -9.16 -8.04
C ILE A 57 13.92 -7.67 -7.75
N LEU A 58 12.84 -7.27 -7.07
CA LEU A 58 12.54 -5.87 -6.75
C LEU A 58 13.54 -5.23 -5.77
N SER A 59 14.51 -6.00 -5.24
CA SER A 59 15.50 -5.62 -4.23
C SER A 59 14.85 -5.23 -2.89
N SER A 60 15.57 -4.56 -1.98
CA SER A 60 15.03 -4.13 -0.68
C SER A 60 14.60 -2.67 -0.68
N LEU A 61 13.44 -2.37 -0.11
CA LEU A 61 13.02 -1.03 0.29
C LEU A 61 13.90 -0.48 1.42
N GLY A 62 14.53 0.68 1.18
CA GLY A 62 15.10 1.49 2.25
C GLY A 62 14.02 2.31 2.96
N GLU A 63 14.30 2.81 4.17
CA GLU A 63 13.36 3.59 4.99
C GLU A 63 12.66 4.73 4.25
N GLN A 64 13.41 5.54 3.50
CA GLN A 64 12.83 6.65 2.74
C GLN A 64 11.88 6.18 1.63
N ASP A 65 12.24 5.12 0.91
CA ASP A 65 11.44 4.57 -0.18
C ASP A 65 10.18 3.88 0.36
N GLU A 66 10.29 3.20 1.51
CA GLU A 66 9.16 2.56 2.19
C GLU A 66 8.11 3.57 2.64
N ASN A 67 8.53 4.68 3.25
CA ASN A 67 7.61 5.74 3.67
C ASN A 67 6.93 6.43 2.47
N GLU A 68 7.64 6.59 1.35
CA GLU A 68 7.02 7.14 0.14
C GLU A 68 6.06 6.15 -0.51
N ALA A 69 6.44 4.87 -0.61
CA ALA A 69 5.56 3.81 -1.10
C ALA A 69 4.30 3.69 -0.24
N PHE A 70 4.44 3.72 1.10
CA PHE A 70 3.32 3.73 2.03
C PHE A 70 2.34 4.86 1.72
N LYS A 71 2.82 6.11 1.58
CA LYS A 71 1.93 7.24 1.27
C LYS A 71 1.16 7.03 -0.02
N GLN A 72 1.83 6.58 -1.08
CA GLN A 72 1.21 6.39 -2.39
C GLN A 72 0.14 5.30 -2.34
N VAL A 73 0.46 4.15 -1.73
CA VAL A 73 -0.49 3.04 -1.57
C VAL A 73 -1.65 3.42 -0.65
N ALA A 74 -1.37 4.07 0.48
CA ALA A 74 -2.41 4.54 1.40
C ALA A 74 -3.34 5.56 0.73
N TYR A 75 -2.79 6.47 -0.10
CA TYR A 75 -3.59 7.40 -0.87
C TYR A 75 -4.46 6.70 -1.92
N GLN A 76 -3.95 5.67 -2.61
CA GLN A 76 -4.77 4.87 -3.53
C GLN A 76 -5.93 4.18 -2.83
N ILE A 77 -5.68 3.58 -1.65
CA ILE A 77 -6.72 2.99 -0.80
C ILE A 77 -7.78 4.04 -0.44
N PHE A 78 -7.34 5.24 -0.08
CA PHE A 78 -8.26 6.35 0.21
C PHE A 78 -9.11 6.76 -0.99
N ILE A 79 -8.53 6.82 -2.19
CA ILE A 79 -9.27 7.12 -3.42
C ILE A 79 -10.35 6.06 -3.67
N SER A 80 -10.02 4.78 -3.59
CA SER A 80 -11.00 3.70 -3.72
C SER A 80 -12.12 3.79 -2.68
N TYR A 81 -11.80 4.17 -1.43
CA TYR A 81 -12.81 4.43 -0.41
C TYR A 81 -13.72 5.61 -0.79
N LYS A 82 -13.15 6.72 -1.28
CA LYS A 82 -13.92 7.89 -1.73
C LYS A 82 -14.79 7.62 -2.96
N GLN A 83 -14.47 6.58 -3.72
CA GLN A 83 -15.23 6.11 -4.88
C GLN A 83 -16.23 5.02 -4.52
N ASP A 84 -16.41 4.72 -3.23
CA ASP A 84 -17.28 3.65 -2.71
C ASP A 84 -16.91 2.24 -3.23
N GLU A 85 -15.67 2.05 -3.69
CA GLU A 85 -15.17 0.76 -4.19
C GLU A 85 -14.82 -0.20 -3.04
N ILE A 86 -14.44 0.36 -1.89
CA ILE A 86 -14.13 -0.36 -0.66
C ILE A 86 -14.78 0.34 0.54
N GLN A 87 -15.02 -0.40 1.61
CA GLN A 87 -15.64 0.13 2.83
C GLN A 87 -14.58 0.58 3.85
N PHE A 88 -14.99 1.34 4.87
CA PHE A 88 -14.09 1.82 5.93
C PHE A 88 -13.25 0.69 6.55
N PHE A 89 -13.88 -0.45 6.89
CA PHE A 89 -13.17 -1.58 7.48
C PHE A 89 -12.14 -2.22 6.52
N ASP A 90 -12.39 -2.18 5.21
CA ASP A 90 -11.41 -2.64 4.22
C ASP A 90 -10.19 -1.73 4.19
N VAL A 91 -10.39 -0.40 4.31
CA VAL A 91 -9.30 0.58 4.44
C VAL A 91 -8.46 0.26 5.68
N VAL A 92 -9.11 0.07 6.83
CA VAL A 92 -8.41 -0.23 8.08
C VAL A 92 -7.62 -1.53 7.99
N ASN A 93 -8.20 -2.60 7.46
CA ASN A 93 -7.52 -3.88 7.29
C ASN A 93 -6.28 -3.74 6.38
N LYS A 94 -6.38 -2.95 5.30
CA LYS A 94 -5.25 -2.69 4.42
C LYS A 94 -4.16 -1.87 5.11
N LEU A 95 -4.51 -0.78 5.80
CA LEU A 95 -3.55 0.02 6.57
C LEU A 95 -2.87 -0.79 7.68
N HIS A 96 -3.62 -1.68 8.33
CA HIS A 96 -3.09 -2.61 9.33
C HIS A 96 -2.08 -3.58 8.73
N ALA A 97 -2.39 -4.18 7.57
CA ALA A 97 -1.47 -5.06 6.84
C ALA A 97 -0.18 -4.32 6.45
N MET A 98 -0.28 -3.06 6.01
CA MET A 98 0.90 -2.23 5.72
C MET A 98 1.76 -2.03 6.97
N ASN A 99 1.15 -1.72 8.11
CA ASN A 99 1.88 -1.50 9.36
C ASN A 99 2.58 -2.77 9.87
N ILE A 100 1.95 -3.94 9.74
CA ILE A 100 2.55 -5.22 10.19
C ILE A 100 3.73 -5.64 9.32
N ASN A 101 3.62 -5.48 8.00
CA ASN A 101 4.65 -5.91 7.06
C ASN A 101 5.75 -4.86 6.86
N SER A 102 5.54 -3.64 7.39
CA SER A 102 6.50 -2.56 7.30
C SER A 102 7.64 -2.69 8.33
N THR A 103 8.88 -2.52 7.87
CA THR A 103 10.08 -2.61 8.69
C THR A 103 10.63 -1.25 9.11
N ALA A 104 10.37 -0.20 8.32
CA ALA A 104 10.93 1.12 8.54
C ALA A 104 9.90 2.27 8.42
N LEU A 105 8.61 2.01 8.67
CA LEU A 105 7.60 3.07 8.73
C LEU A 105 7.93 4.14 9.78
N ASP A 106 7.79 5.40 9.39
CA ASP A 106 7.81 6.54 10.29
C ASP A 106 6.78 6.35 11.41
N SER A 107 7.13 6.79 12.61
CA SER A 107 6.26 6.66 13.78
C SER A 107 4.89 7.30 13.57
N SER A 108 4.81 8.41 12.83
CA SER A 108 3.54 9.09 12.56
C SER A 108 2.53 8.22 11.80
N TYR A 109 2.97 7.46 10.79
CA TYR A 109 2.11 6.53 10.08
C TYR A 109 1.80 5.29 10.92
N ARG A 110 2.80 4.77 11.64
CA ARG A 110 2.64 3.60 12.52
C ARG A 110 1.60 3.87 13.60
N ASP A 111 1.71 5.00 14.28
CA ASP A 111 0.80 5.42 15.35
C ASP A 111 -0.62 5.60 14.82
N PHE A 112 -0.78 6.19 13.63
CA PHE A 112 -2.09 6.32 13.00
C PHE A 112 -2.71 4.96 12.63
N CYS A 113 -1.94 4.05 12.02
CA CYS A 113 -2.41 2.72 11.66
C CYS A 113 -2.85 1.90 12.90
N ILE A 114 -2.12 2.04 14.02
CA ILE A 114 -2.51 1.42 15.29
C ILE A 114 -3.81 2.05 15.79
N TRP A 115 -3.87 3.39 15.87
CA TRP A 115 -5.04 4.10 16.37
C TRP A 115 -6.31 3.76 15.57
N ILE A 116 -6.27 3.82 14.24
CA ILE A 116 -7.45 3.53 13.41
C ILE A 116 -7.88 2.06 13.49
N SER A 117 -6.94 1.14 13.73
CA SER A 117 -7.25 -0.28 13.99
C SER A 117 -8.01 -0.45 15.31
N ASP A 118 -7.56 0.23 16.36
CA ASP A 118 -8.23 0.23 17.67
C ASP A 118 -9.62 0.87 17.59
N GLU A 119 -9.77 1.98 16.87
CA GLU A 119 -11.07 2.60 16.62
C GLU A 119 -12.02 1.64 15.90
N ALA A 120 -11.55 0.98 14.84
CA ALA A 120 -12.37 0.02 14.10
C ALA A 120 -12.85 -1.14 14.98
N TRP A 121 -12.01 -1.63 15.89
CA TRP A 121 -12.41 -2.66 16.85
C TRP A 121 -13.52 -2.15 17.78
N LEU A 122 -13.37 -0.95 18.34
CA LEU A 122 -14.39 -0.33 19.20
C LEU A 122 -15.69 -0.02 18.47
N ILE A 123 -15.63 0.34 17.18
CA ILE A 123 -16.82 0.54 16.33
C ILE A 123 -17.52 -0.79 16.07
N SER A 124 -16.76 -1.84 15.74
CA SER A 124 -17.31 -3.18 15.51
C SER A 124 -18.01 -3.74 16.75
N ASP A 125 -17.48 -3.44 17.94
CA ASP A 125 -18.08 -3.83 19.22
C ASP A 125 -19.26 -2.92 19.65
N GLY A 126 -19.59 -1.90 18.86
CA GLY A 126 -20.67 -0.95 19.15
C GLY A 126 -20.38 0.01 20.31
N VAL A 127 -19.12 0.16 20.70
CA VAL A 127 -18.67 1.07 21.75
C VAL A 127 -18.51 2.50 21.24
N LYS A 128 -18.12 2.66 19.97
CA LYS A 128 -17.91 3.95 19.31
C LYS A 128 -18.68 4.07 17.99
N ASP A 129 -18.94 5.31 17.59
CA ASP A 129 -19.55 5.64 16.30
C ASP A 129 -18.50 5.62 15.17
N LEU A 130 -18.94 5.27 13.96
CA LEU A 130 -18.11 5.23 12.76
C LEU A 130 -17.63 6.62 12.31
N LYS A 131 -18.53 7.60 12.34
CA LYS A 131 -18.33 8.91 11.72
C LYS A 131 -17.07 9.66 12.20
N PRO A 132 -16.75 9.72 13.52
CA PRO A 132 -15.51 10.36 13.98
C PRO A 132 -14.23 9.73 13.40
N ALA A 133 -14.20 8.39 13.25
CA ALA A 133 -13.04 7.70 12.69
C ALA A 133 -12.89 7.96 11.19
N GLU A 134 -14.00 8.04 10.45
CA GLU A 134 -13.99 8.44 9.03
C GLU A 134 -13.48 9.87 8.84
N GLU A 135 -13.87 10.80 9.72
CA GLU A 135 -13.39 12.18 9.68
C GLU A 135 -11.87 12.26 9.91
N GLU A 136 -11.34 11.48 10.85
CA GLU A 136 -9.91 11.46 11.13
C GLU A 136 -9.11 10.76 10.02
N LEU A 137 -9.66 9.69 9.42
CA LEU A 137 -9.10 9.06 8.22
C LEU A 137 -8.91 10.07 7.09
N ILE A 138 -9.94 10.88 6.82
CA ILE A 138 -9.87 11.95 5.83
C ILE A 138 -8.79 12.97 6.21
N ARG A 139 -8.72 13.40 7.47
CA ARG A 139 -7.71 14.37 7.93
C ARG A 139 -6.29 13.87 7.77
N PHE A 140 -6.05 12.60 8.11
CA PHE A 140 -4.75 11.95 7.94
C PHE A 140 -4.28 12.02 6.49
N PHE A 141 -5.15 11.69 5.53
CA PHE A 141 -4.80 11.72 4.11
C PHE A 141 -4.65 13.12 3.52
N PHE A 142 -5.37 14.12 4.03
CA PHE A 142 -5.28 15.51 3.57
C PHE A 142 -4.28 16.36 4.36
N GLY A 143 -3.61 15.80 5.38
CA GLY A 143 -2.64 16.51 6.21
C GLY A 143 -3.22 17.68 7.01
N VAL A 144 -4.53 17.65 7.30
CA VAL A 144 -5.20 18.71 8.06
C VAL A 144 -4.87 18.53 9.55
N LYS A 145 -3.80 19.19 10.01
CA LYS A 145 -3.43 19.26 11.43
C LYS A 145 -4.42 20.16 12.18
N THR A 146 -4.93 19.70 13.32
CA THR A 146 -5.50 20.57 14.37
C THR A 146 -4.42 21.26 15.17
#